data_AF-A0A0K3B351-F1
#
_entry.id   AF-A0A0K3B351-F1
#
_cell.length_a   1.000
_cell.length_b   1.000
_cell.length_c   1.000
_cell.angle_alpha   90.00
_cell.angle_beta   90.00
_cell.angle_gamma   90.00
#
_symmetry.space_group_name_H-M   'P 1'
#
loop_
_entity.id
_entity.type
_entity.pdbx_description
1 polymer ?
#
loop_
_entity_poly.entity_id
_entity_poly.type
_entity_poly.pdbx_seq_one_letter_code
_entity_poly.pdbx_strand_id
1 'polypeptide(L)'
;MWAQSGSTRTKRTVMNPLQLAHFVASAILAHPAEVIRPMLPSLRAATESLPECLAGPLTSTLSSLDGPADDPVVEPPCCLHLTCYSPGEDDRFRRLSLMSGLPVTDHLAVLLEYSAAGYTQQAVPLLVAHHEALDLLWATLDEFGSPYAATVAAVRVSCQPVVWCTKHQRHDSPGSNDRITGCPVSSACLLACFAGEESQQPTWPQPRQSRRCTQVPPAARQSSQPSWVCGSGAGPRSVMSWQTATVYS
;
A
#
# COMPACT_ATOMS: atom_id res chain seq x y z
N MET A 1 8.36 47.99 -39.19
CA MET A 1 7.95 46.58 -39.31
C MET A 1 8.52 45.84 -38.11
N TRP A 2 7.76 45.72 -37.01
CA TRP A 2 8.23 45.07 -35.78
C TRP A 2 7.69 43.65 -35.74
N ALA A 3 8.59 42.67 -35.78
CA ALA A 3 8.24 41.26 -35.60
C ALA A 3 8.14 40.97 -34.10
N GLN A 4 6.91 40.72 -33.63
CA GLN A 4 6.66 40.19 -32.29
C GLN A 4 7.12 38.74 -32.27
N SER A 5 8.24 38.49 -31.60
CA SER A 5 8.69 37.13 -31.28
C SER A 5 7.84 36.61 -30.12
N GLY A 6 6.85 35.79 -30.44
CA GLY A 6 6.01 35.11 -29.45
C GLY A 6 6.83 34.09 -28.67
N SER A 7 7.17 34.43 -27.43
CA SER A 7 7.73 33.51 -26.45
C SER A 7 6.70 32.42 -26.14
N THR A 8 6.92 31.20 -26.66
CA THR A 8 6.16 30.02 -26.28
C THR A 8 6.49 29.66 -24.84
N ARG A 9 5.69 30.19 -23.91
CA ARG A 9 5.72 29.83 -22.49
C ARG A 9 5.35 28.35 -22.36
N THR A 10 6.34 27.48 -22.32
CA THR A 10 6.17 26.07 -21.94
C THR A 10 5.47 26.06 -20.58
N LYS A 11 4.20 25.65 -20.55
CA LYS A 11 3.48 25.46 -19.30
C LYS A 11 4.25 24.39 -18.52
N ARG A 12 4.87 24.76 -17.39
CA ARG A 12 5.38 23.77 -16.43
C ARG A 12 4.21 22.90 -16.02
N THR A 13 4.16 21.67 -16.49
CA THR A 13 3.24 20.68 -15.98
C THR A 13 3.66 20.39 -14.55
N VAL A 14 2.85 20.85 -13.58
CA VAL A 14 3.03 20.50 -12.18
C VAL A 14 2.71 19.01 -12.05
N MET A 15 3.64 18.21 -11.55
CA MET A 15 3.41 16.79 -11.29
C MET A 15 2.28 16.62 -10.27
N ASN A 16 1.46 15.59 -10.45
CA ASN A 16 0.49 15.19 -9.42
C ASN A 16 1.26 14.72 -8.16
N PRO A 17 0.75 14.98 -6.94
CA PRO A 17 1.33 14.45 -5.69
C PRO A 17 1.75 12.97 -5.74
N LEU A 18 0.95 12.08 -6.34
CA LEU A 18 1.29 10.66 -6.46
C LEU A 18 2.51 10.42 -7.36
N GLN A 19 2.59 11.13 -8.49
CA GLN A 19 3.75 11.07 -9.38
C GLN A 19 5.01 11.58 -8.69
N LEU A 20 4.87 12.66 -7.90
CA LEU A 20 5.98 13.24 -7.15
C LEU A 20 6.45 12.29 -6.04
N ALA A 21 5.53 11.63 -5.33
CA ALA A 21 5.89 10.62 -4.34
C ALA A 21 6.64 9.44 -4.97
N HIS A 22 6.17 8.93 -6.12
CA HIS A 22 6.87 7.86 -6.85
C HIS A 22 8.22 8.31 -7.40
N PHE A 23 8.36 9.57 -7.83
CA PHE A 23 9.66 10.12 -8.22
C PHE A 23 10.66 10.11 -7.06
N VAL A 24 10.26 10.63 -5.90
CA VAL A 24 11.12 10.67 -4.71
C VAL A 24 11.47 9.25 -4.26
N ALA A 25 10.49 8.36 -4.17
CA ALA A 25 10.71 6.96 -3.79
C ALA A 25 11.64 6.24 -4.78
N SER A 26 11.47 6.47 -6.09
CA SER A 26 12.37 5.95 -7.11
C SER A 26 13.79 6.46 -6.93
N ALA A 27 13.97 7.76 -6.71
CA ALA A 27 15.30 8.34 -6.51
C ALA A 27 16.01 7.73 -5.28
N ILE A 28 15.27 7.52 -4.19
CA ILE A 28 15.77 6.86 -2.98
C ILE A 28 16.20 5.42 -3.26
N LEU A 29 15.39 4.65 -4.00
CA LEU A 29 15.61 3.22 -4.21
C LEU A 29 16.57 2.88 -5.37
N ALA A 30 16.73 3.78 -6.35
CA ALA A 30 17.56 3.54 -7.54
C ALA A 30 19.04 3.92 -7.35
N HIS A 31 19.33 4.83 -6.42
CA HIS A 31 20.64 5.45 -6.33
C HIS A 31 21.33 5.11 -5.00
N PRO A 32 22.63 4.77 -5.03
CA PRO A 32 23.41 4.69 -3.80
C PRO A 32 23.45 6.07 -3.14
N ALA A 33 23.60 6.12 -1.81
CA ALA A 33 23.50 7.35 -1.04
C ALA A 33 24.43 8.47 -1.57
N GLU A 34 25.63 8.14 -2.06
CA GLU A 34 26.55 9.16 -2.59
C GLU A 34 26.04 9.91 -3.82
N VAL A 35 25.21 9.25 -4.64
CA VAL A 35 24.58 9.89 -5.80
C VAL A 35 23.40 10.75 -5.38
N ILE A 36 22.66 10.35 -4.33
CA ILE A 36 21.46 11.07 -3.87
C ILE A 36 21.77 12.23 -2.94
N ARG A 37 22.90 12.21 -2.20
CA ARG A 37 23.31 13.23 -1.22
C ARG A 37 23.22 14.67 -1.78
N PRO A 38 23.79 14.99 -2.96
CA PRO A 38 23.67 16.33 -3.55
C PRO A 38 22.23 16.74 -3.88
N MET A 39 21.34 15.77 -4.09
CA MET A 39 19.93 15.99 -4.44
C MET A 39 19.02 16.10 -3.21
N LEU A 40 19.50 15.75 -2.00
CA LEU A 40 18.68 15.71 -0.78
C LEU A 40 17.91 17.00 -0.49
N PRO A 41 18.48 18.22 -0.62
CA PRO A 41 17.71 19.45 -0.38
C PRO A 41 16.51 19.58 -1.32
N SER A 42 16.68 19.24 -2.59
CA SER A 42 15.62 19.28 -3.60
C SER A 42 14.55 18.21 -3.35
N LEU A 43 14.96 17.00 -2.94
CA LEU A 43 14.03 15.91 -2.63
C LEU A 43 13.22 16.22 -1.36
N ARG A 44 13.83 16.82 -0.34
CA ARG A 44 13.11 17.28 0.87
C ARG A 44 12.08 18.34 0.55
N ALA A 45 12.46 19.36 -0.22
CA ALA A 45 11.53 20.39 -0.67
C ALA A 45 10.37 19.78 -1.50
N ALA A 46 10.62 18.74 -2.29
CA ALA A 46 9.56 18.02 -2.99
C ALA A 46 8.59 17.33 -2.01
N THR A 47 9.10 16.68 -0.97
CA THR A 47 8.26 15.99 0.03
C THR A 47 7.35 16.93 0.84
N GLU A 48 7.73 18.20 1.03
CA GLU A 48 6.89 19.19 1.73
C GLU A 48 5.55 19.47 1.03
N SER A 49 5.47 19.19 -0.27
CA SER A 49 4.24 19.36 -1.06
C SER A 49 3.32 18.12 -1.06
N LEU A 50 3.76 17.01 -0.45
CA LEU A 50 3.03 15.74 -0.42
C LEU A 50 2.08 15.66 0.79
N PRO A 51 1.03 14.83 0.72
CA PRO A 51 0.24 14.45 1.89
C PRO A 51 1.12 13.80 2.97
N GLU A 52 0.81 14.05 4.24
CA GLU A 52 1.62 13.61 5.41
C GLU A 52 1.91 12.10 5.41
N CYS A 53 0.92 11.29 5.02
CA CYS A 53 1.06 9.83 4.95
C CYS A 53 2.10 9.34 3.92
N LEU A 54 2.47 10.19 2.96
CA LEU A 54 3.55 9.94 2.00
C LEU A 54 4.81 10.73 2.37
N ALA A 55 4.65 11.98 2.82
CA ALA A 55 5.76 12.86 3.17
C ALA A 55 6.58 12.30 4.34
N GLY A 56 5.94 11.96 5.46
CA GLY A 56 6.63 11.54 6.69
C GLY A 56 7.61 10.38 6.49
N PRO A 57 7.18 9.23 5.91
CA PRO A 57 8.09 8.11 5.68
C PRO A 57 9.23 8.44 4.70
N LEU A 58 8.95 9.20 3.63
CA LEU A 58 9.99 9.60 2.65
C LEU A 58 11.02 10.55 3.28
N THR A 59 10.56 11.55 4.05
CA THR A 59 11.43 12.48 4.77
C THR A 59 12.27 11.76 5.83
N SER A 60 11.72 10.74 6.48
CA SER A 60 12.47 9.90 7.41
C SER A 60 13.66 9.22 6.73
N THR A 61 13.45 8.56 5.59
CA THR A 61 14.55 7.93 4.84
C THR A 61 15.57 8.95 4.35
N LEU A 62 15.13 10.09 3.80
CA LEU A 62 16.02 11.18 3.37
C LEU A 62 16.84 11.78 4.53
N SER A 63 16.36 11.69 5.76
CA SER A 63 17.10 12.13 6.95
C SER A 63 18.17 11.10 7.33
N SER A 64 17.85 9.81 7.26
CA SER A 64 18.83 8.73 7.47
C SER A 64 19.97 8.75 6.44
N LEU A 65 19.68 9.11 5.18
CA LEU A 65 20.66 9.21 4.09
C LEU A 65 21.59 10.43 4.20
N ASP A 66 21.31 11.37 5.11
CA ASP A 66 22.13 12.56 5.38
C ASP A 66 23.10 12.34 6.56
N GLY A 67 23.27 11.09 6.97
CA GLY A 67 24.29 10.69 7.95
C GLY A 67 25.70 11.04 7.48
N PRO A 68 26.70 11.04 8.38
CA PRO A 68 28.06 11.45 8.07
C PRO A 68 28.63 10.68 6.87
N ALA A 69 29.36 11.37 6.00
CA ALA A 69 29.87 10.82 4.74
C ALA A 69 30.86 9.65 4.92
N ASP A 70 31.43 9.51 6.12
CA ASP A 70 32.40 8.47 6.46
C ASP A 70 31.75 7.12 6.82
N ASP A 71 30.43 7.09 7.07
CA ASP A 71 29.71 5.84 7.31
C ASP A 71 29.49 5.09 5.97
N PRO A 72 29.67 3.76 5.95
CA PRO A 72 29.44 2.98 4.74
C PRO A 72 28.01 3.19 4.25
N VAL A 73 27.88 3.46 2.95
CA VAL A 73 26.59 3.61 2.26
C VAL A 73 25.73 2.38 2.59
N VAL A 74 24.65 2.61 3.33
CA VAL A 74 23.68 1.55 3.61
C VAL A 74 22.90 1.35 2.34
N GLU A 75 23.22 0.32 1.56
CA GLU A 75 22.34 -0.14 0.49
C GLU A 75 21.17 -0.94 1.08
N PRO A 76 20.04 -1.06 0.35
CA PRO A 76 18.98 -1.97 0.76
C PRO A 76 19.55 -3.39 0.91
N PRO A 77 19.42 -4.06 2.08
CA PRO A 77 19.97 -5.39 2.30
C PRO A 77 19.27 -6.48 1.48
N CYS A 78 18.23 -6.13 0.71
CA CYS A 78 17.36 -7.07 0.03
C CYS A 78 17.18 -6.68 -1.45
N CYS A 79 16.90 -7.69 -2.28
CA CYS A 79 16.59 -7.49 -3.69
C CYS A 79 15.34 -6.61 -3.85
N LEU A 80 15.35 -5.66 -4.79
CA LEU A 80 14.20 -4.79 -5.08
C LEU A 80 13.33 -5.28 -6.25
N HIS A 81 13.54 -6.52 -6.71
CA HIS A 81 12.71 -7.16 -7.72
C HIS A 81 11.48 -7.78 -7.07
N LEU A 82 10.28 -7.37 -7.52
CA LEU A 82 9.02 -7.84 -6.94
C LEU A 82 8.80 -9.34 -7.14
N THR A 83 9.31 -9.91 -8.24
CA THR A 83 9.19 -11.36 -8.51
C THR A 83 9.97 -12.22 -7.52
N CYS A 84 10.96 -11.68 -6.81
CA CYS A 84 11.69 -12.41 -5.75
C CYS A 84 10.80 -12.74 -4.54
N TYR A 85 9.78 -11.92 -4.28
CA TYR A 85 8.89 -12.05 -3.11
C TYR A 85 7.54 -12.67 -3.45
N SER A 86 7.18 -12.68 -4.73
CA SER A 86 5.98 -13.31 -5.26
C SER A 86 6.35 -14.04 -6.55
N PRO A 87 6.95 -15.25 -6.46
CA PRO A 87 7.43 -15.97 -7.62
C PRO A 87 6.27 -16.35 -8.54
N GLY A 88 6.30 -15.80 -9.75
CA GLY A 88 5.34 -16.04 -10.82
C GLY A 88 5.77 -15.29 -12.07
N GLU A 89 5.60 -15.90 -13.24
CA GLU A 89 5.76 -15.19 -14.52
C GLU A 89 4.67 -14.13 -14.61
N ASP A 90 5.07 -12.86 -14.61
CA ASP A 90 4.15 -11.75 -14.82
C ASP A 90 4.39 -11.08 -16.17
N ASP A 91 3.65 -11.55 -17.17
CA ASP A 91 3.65 -10.99 -18.52
C ASP A 91 3.21 -9.52 -18.57
N ARG A 92 2.66 -8.96 -17.47
CA ARG A 92 2.25 -7.55 -17.43
C ARG A 92 3.46 -6.61 -17.56
N PHE A 93 4.62 -6.92 -17.00
CA PHE A 93 5.84 -6.11 -17.17
C PHE A 93 6.29 -6.08 -18.64
N ARG A 94 6.32 -7.26 -19.28
CA ARG A 94 6.63 -7.40 -20.71
C ARG A 94 5.64 -6.63 -21.57
N ARG A 95 4.33 -6.76 -21.30
CA ARG A 95 3.26 -6.05 -22.01
C ARG A 95 3.40 -4.53 -21.86
N LEU A 96 3.70 -4.05 -20.66
CA LEU A 96 3.89 -2.63 -20.37
C LEU A 96 5.09 -2.05 -21.14
N SER A 97 6.18 -2.83 -21.22
CA SER A 97 7.35 -2.47 -22.02
C SER A 97 7.00 -2.33 -23.51
N LEU A 98 6.24 -3.29 -24.06
CA LEU A 98 5.79 -3.25 -25.45
C LEU A 98 4.85 -2.07 -25.72
N MET A 99 3.98 -1.72 -24.77
CA MET A 99 3.02 -0.62 -24.92
C MET A 99 3.66 0.76 -24.85
N SER A 100 4.71 0.92 -24.03
CA SER A 100 5.37 2.21 -23.80
C SER A 100 6.59 2.44 -24.68
N GLY A 101 7.18 1.36 -25.22
CA GLY A 101 8.48 1.41 -25.88
C GLY A 101 9.66 1.61 -24.91
N LEU A 102 9.43 1.52 -23.59
CA LEU A 102 10.45 1.64 -22.55
C LEU A 102 10.75 0.28 -21.92
N PRO A 103 11.99 0.01 -21.49
CA PRO A 103 12.32 -1.23 -20.79
C PRO A 103 11.78 -1.17 -19.36
N VAL A 104 10.58 -1.73 -19.13
CA VAL A 104 9.99 -1.82 -17.80
C VAL A 104 10.21 -3.20 -17.22
N THR A 105 10.98 -3.23 -16.13
CA THR A 105 11.30 -4.45 -15.37
C THR A 105 10.43 -4.52 -14.11
N ASP A 106 10.52 -5.65 -13.41
CA ASP A 106 9.90 -5.86 -12.11
C ASP A 106 10.70 -5.24 -10.94
N HIS A 107 11.77 -4.50 -11.25
CA HIS A 107 12.52 -3.74 -10.25
C HIS A 107 11.69 -2.57 -9.75
N LEU A 108 11.44 -2.49 -8.44
CA LEU A 108 10.52 -1.52 -7.83
C LEU A 108 10.86 -0.07 -8.22
N ALA A 109 12.13 0.32 -8.18
CA ALA A 109 12.54 1.68 -8.57
C ALA A 109 12.16 2.01 -10.02
N VAL A 110 12.33 1.08 -10.96
CA VAL A 110 12.00 1.28 -12.39
C VAL A 110 10.49 1.49 -12.58
N LEU A 111 9.66 0.76 -11.83
CA LEU A 111 8.20 0.95 -11.87
C LEU A 111 7.76 2.30 -11.32
N LEU A 112 8.41 2.76 -10.26
CA LEU A 112 8.14 4.06 -9.66
C LEU A 112 8.59 5.20 -10.59
N GLU A 113 9.74 5.08 -11.24
CA GLU A 113 10.20 6.00 -12.28
C GLU A 113 9.20 6.04 -13.44
N TYR A 114 8.77 4.88 -13.92
CA TYR A 114 7.77 4.79 -14.99
C TYR A 114 6.44 5.44 -14.58
N SER A 115 6.00 5.24 -13.34
CA SER A 115 4.84 5.94 -12.80
C SER A 115 5.03 7.46 -12.73
N ALA A 116 6.21 7.92 -12.32
CA ALA A 116 6.56 9.33 -12.21
C ALA A 116 6.65 10.02 -13.57
N ALA A 117 7.08 9.29 -14.61
CA ALA A 117 7.16 9.75 -16.00
C ALA A 117 5.79 10.01 -16.66
N GLY A 118 4.69 9.71 -15.98
CA GLY A 118 3.32 9.98 -16.45
C GLY A 118 2.45 8.75 -16.67
N TYR A 119 3.01 7.54 -16.54
CA TYR A 119 2.30 6.28 -16.77
C TYR A 119 1.66 5.72 -15.49
N THR A 120 1.19 6.60 -14.61
CA THR A 120 0.64 6.23 -13.30
C THR A 120 -0.57 5.30 -13.42
N GLN A 121 -1.40 5.49 -14.45
CA GLN A 121 -2.59 4.67 -14.71
C GLN A 121 -2.25 3.21 -15.06
N GLN A 122 -1.06 2.98 -15.61
CA GLN A 122 -0.59 1.65 -15.97
C GLN A 122 0.31 1.06 -14.86
N ALA A 123 1.08 1.89 -14.17
CA ALA A 123 2.02 1.46 -13.13
C ALA A 123 1.31 1.07 -11.82
N VAL A 124 0.33 1.86 -11.35
CA VAL A 124 -0.32 1.63 -10.05
C VAL A 124 -1.07 0.29 -10.00
N PRO A 125 -1.85 -0.13 -11.03
CA PRO A 125 -2.47 -1.45 -11.02
C PRO A 125 -1.47 -2.60 -10.91
N LEU A 126 -0.26 -2.42 -11.46
CA LEU A 126 0.81 -3.41 -11.36
C LEU A 126 1.39 -3.47 -9.95
N LEU A 127 1.64 -2.31 -9.33
CA LEU A 127 2.05 -2.23 -7.91
C LEU A 127 1.00 -2.84 -6.98
N VAL A 128 -0.28 -2.55 -7.18
CA VAL A 128 -1.40 -3.13 -6.42
C VAL A 128 -1.45 -4.65 -6.59
N ALA A 129 -1.22 -5.15 -7.80
CA ALA A 129 -1.22 -6.58 -8.04
C ALA A 129 -0.02 -7.30 -7.42
N HIS A 130 1.04 -6.58 -7.08
CA HIS A 130 2.19 -7.07 -6.32
C HIS A 130 2.19 -6.58 -4.86
N HIS A 131 1.04 -6.22 -4.29
CA HIS A 131 0.99 -5.73 -2.91
C HIS A 131 1.55 -6.75 -1.89
N GLU A 132 1.33 -8.06 -2.09
CA GLU A 132 1.91 -9.10 -1.22
C GLU A 132 3.45 -9.10 -1.28
N ALA A 133 4.02 -8.87 -2.46
CA ALA A 133 5.47 -8.73 -2.63
C ALA A 133 5.99 -7.46 -1.93
N LEU A 134 5.25 -6.35 -2.01
CA LEU A 134 5.59 -5.12 -1.30
C LEU A 134 5.49 -5.26 0.23
N ASP A 135 4.49 -6.01 0.71
CA ASP A 135 4.30 -6.32 2.12
C ASP A 135 5.47 -7.16 2.66
N LEU A 136 5.90 -8.18 1.92
CA LEU A 136 7.03 -9.02 2.30
C LEU A 136 8.36 -8.23 2.24
N LEU A 137 8.60 -7.47 1.17
CA LEU A 137 9.77 -6.60 1.05
C LEU A 137 9.85 -5.60 2.22
N TRP A 138 8.73 -4.95 2.53
CA TRP A 138 8.66 -4.04 3.67
C TRP A 138 9.00 -4.75 4.99
N ALA A 139 8.39 -5.91 5.24
CA ALA A 139 8.64 -6.68 6.46
C ALA A 139 10.10 -7.11 6.59
N THR A 140 10.73 -7.53 5.49
CA THR A 140 12.17 -7.87 5.49
C THR A 140 13.04 -6.67 5.81
N LEU A 141 12.77 -5.51 5.19
CA LEU A 141 13.55 -4.29 5.45
C LEU A 141 13.37 -3.80 6.89
N ASP A 142 12.15 -3.90 7.42
CA ASP A 142 11.83 -3.54 8.80
C ASP A 142 12.55 -4.46 9.81
N GLU A 143 12.58 -5.77 9.55
CA GLU A 143 13.33 -6.74 10.37
C GLU A 143 14.84 -6.44 10.41
N PHE A 144 15.41 -5.98 9.28
CA PHE A 144 16.79 -5.52 9.22
C PHE A 144 17.02 -4.13 9.83
N GLY A 145 15.97 -3.42 10.27
CA GLY A 145 16.07 -2.04 10.76
C GLY A 145 16.53 -1.06 9.67
N SER A 146 16.24 -1.37 8.40
CA SER A 146 16.71 -0.59 7.26
C SER A 146 15.90 0.70 7.09
N PRO A 147 16.54 1.86 6.85
CA PRO A 147 15.83 3.12 6.64
C PRO A 147 14.95 3.11 5.38
N TYR A 148 15.21 2.20 4.44
CA TYR A 148 14.41 2.01 3.23
C TYR A 148 13.03 1.40 3.50
N ALA A 149 12.81 0.78 4.66
CA ALA A 149 11.49 0.29 5.07
C ALA A 149 10.45 1.42 5.05
N ALA A 150 10.82 2.62 5.47
CA ALA A 150 9.92 3.78 5.46
C ALA A 150 9.53 4.20 4.02
N THR A 151 10.47 4.20 3.07
CA THR A 151 10.16 4.44 1.65
C THR A 151 9.19 3.39 1.09
N VAL A 152 9.41 2.10 1.37
CA VAL A 152 8.50 1.04 0.91
C VAL A 152 7.13 1.17 1.59
N ALA A 153 7.06 1.61 2.85
CA ALA A 153 5.80 1.92 3.52
C ALA A 153 5.02 3.02 2.79
N ALA A 154 5.68 4.10 2.36
CA ALA A 154 5.03 5.14 1.55
C ALA A 154 4.51 4.60 0.20
N VAL A 155 5.24 3.70 -0.46
CA VAL A 155 4.79 3.06 -1.70
C VAL A 155 3.58 2.15 -1.47
N ARG A 156 3.55 1.40 -0.36
CA ARG A 156 2.39 0.58 0.00
C ARG A 156 1.16 1.46 0.22
N VAL A 157 1.32 2.58 0.93
CA VAL A 157 0.28 3.58 1.13
C VAL A 157 -0.17 4.15 -0.21
N SER A 158 0.74 4.55 -1.10
CA SER A 158 0.40 5.15 -2.40
C SER A 158 -0.44 4.25 -3.33
N CYS A 159 -0.38 2.94 -3.12
CA CYS A 159 -1.20 1.94 -3.82
C CYS A 159 -2.64 1.84 -3.28
N GLN A 160 -2.91 2.38 -2.09
CA GLN A 160 -4.23 2.32 -1.48
C GLN A 160 -5.18 3.34 -2.10
N PRO A 161 -6.47 2.99 -2.27
CA PRO A 161 -7.42 3.91 -2.85
C PRO A 161 -7.77 5.10 -1.93
N VAL A 162 -7.33 5.09 -0.68
CA VAL A 162 -7.69 6.14 0.30
C VAL A 162 -6.83 7.40 0.12
N VAL A 163 -5.63 7.27 -0.46
CA VAL A 163 -4.62 8.35 -0.49
C VAL A 163 -4.86 9.33 -1.63
N TRP A 164 -5.55 8.90 -2.68
CA TRP A 164 -5.90 9.76 -3.82
C TRP A 164 -7.10 10.69 -3.56
N CYS A 165 -7.76 10.56 -2.40
CA CYS A 165 -8.82 11.45 -1.93
C CYS A 165 -8.33 12.49 -0.92
N THR A 166 -7.12 13.04 -1.08
CA THR A 166 -6.67 14.17 -0.24
C THR A 166 -7.26 15.50 -0.73
N LYS A 167 -8.60 15.55 -0.75
CA LYS A 167 -9.39 16.78 -0.58
C LYS A 167 -10.57 16.41 0.33
N HIS A 168 -10.37 16.66 1.63
CA HIS A 168 -11.26 16.38 2.77
C HIS A 168 -11.23 14.95 3.34
N GLN A 169 -10.19 14.66 4.14
CA GLN A 169 -10.41 13.78 5.29
C GLN A 169 -11.02 14.66 6.39
N ARG A 170 -12.36 14.71 6.49
CA ARG A 170 -13.01 15.16 7.72
C ARG A 170 -12.71 14.08 8.76
N HIS A 171 -12.10 14.49 9.86
CA HIS A 171 -12.08 13.70 11.08
C HIS A 171 -13.52 13.33 11.47
N ASP A 172 -13.89 12.07 11.34
CA ASP A 172 -15.04 11.54 12.07
C ASP A 172 -14.67 11.57 13.56
N SER A 173 -15.28 12.52 14.27
CA SER A 173 -15.25 12.54 15.73
C SER A 173 -16.11 11.38 16.26
N PRO A 174 -15.63 10.56 17.20
CA PRO A 174 -16.42 9.49 17.77
C PRO A 174 -17.39 10.10 18.78
N GLY A 175 -18.58 10.50 18.33
CA GLY A 175 -19.61 10.99 19.25
C GLY A 175 -20.67 11.85 18.61
N SER A 176 -21.58 11.25 17.86
CA SER A 176 -22.91 11.83 17.69
C SER A 176 -23.94 10.72 17.47
N ASN A 177 -24.67 10.40 18.55
CA ASN A 177 -25.91 9.66 18.49
C ASN A 177 -26.97 10.62 17.92
N ASP A 178 -27.39 10.44 16.67
CA ASP A 178 -28.71 10.90 16.24
C ASP A 178 -29.29 10.07 15.07
N ARG A 179 -30.25 9.24 15.46
CA ARG A 179 -31.53 8.90 14.81
C ARG A 179 -31.59 8.86 13.27
N ILE A 180 -31.81 7.64 12.78
CA ILE A 180 -32.36 7.33 11.45
C ILE A 180 -33.78 7.93 11.33
N THR A 181 -33.92 9.01 10.57
CA THR A 181 -35.18 9.39 9.92
C THR A 181 -35.29 8.66 8.59
N GLY A 182 -36.32 7.84 8.44
CA GLY A 182 -36.55 7.05 7.23
C GLY A 182 -36.79 7.93 6.01
N CYS A 183 -36.02 7.73 4.95
CA CYS A 183 -36.32 8.26 3.62
C CYS A 183 -37.23 7.27 2.85
N PRO A 184 -38.28 7.76 2.17
CA PRO A 184 -39.27 6.93 1.48
C PRO A 184 -38.72 6.43 0.13
N VAL A 185 -38.51 5.11 0.01
CA VAL A 185 -38.02 4.45 -1.21
C VAL A 185 -39.19 4.04 -2.13
N SER A 186 -40.16 4.94 -2.36
CA SER A 186 -41.35 4.61 -3.17
C SER A 186 -41.33 5.16 -4.61
N SER A 187 -40.45 6.11 -4.96
CA SER A 187 -40.38 6.65 -6.33
C SER A 187 -39.38 5.94 -7.26
N ALA A 188 -38.38 5.25 -6.72
CA ALA A 188 -37.40 4.50 -7.51
C ALA A 188 -37.87 3.09 -7.91
N CYS A 189 -38.82 2.48 -7.16
CA CYS A 189 -39.38 1.17 -7.51
C CYS A 189 -40.30 1.21 -8.74
N LEU A 190 -40.91 2.35 -9.07
CA LEU A 190 -41.84 2.46 -10.20
C LEU A 190 -41.15 2.37 -11.58
N LEU A 191 -39.85 2.68 -11.65
CA LEU A 191 -39.06 2.50 -12.88
C LEU A 191 -38.56 1.05 -13.08
N ALA A 192 -38.59 0.21 -12.04
CA ALA A 192 -38.15 -1.18 -12.10
C ALA A 192 -39.28 -2.19 -12.40
N CYS A 193 -40.54 -1.74 -12.44
CA CYS A 193 -41.71 -2.62 -12.59
C CYS A 193 -42.34 -2.64 -14.01
N PHE A 194 -41.70 -2.07 -15.04
CA PHE A 194 -42.25 -2.05 -16.42
C PHE A 194 -41.56 -3.00 -17.41
N ALA A 195 -40.90 -4.06 -16.95
CA ALA A 195 -40.50 -5.18 -17.79
C ALA A 195 -40.98 -6.47 -17.14
N GLY A 196 -42.08 -7.02 -17.66
CA GLY A 196 -42.63 -8.30 -17.22
C GLY A 196 -41.69 -9.46 -17.55
N GLU A 197 -41.57 -10.41 -16.64
CA GLU A 197 -41.89 -11.82 -16.89
C GLU A 197 -41.86 -12.63 -15.58
N GLU A 198 -42.98 -13.33 -15.37
CA GLU A 198 -43.29 -14.52 -14.57
C GLU A 198 -42.42 -15.02 -13.38
N SER A 199 -43.17 -15.25 -12.29
CA SER A 199 -42.96 -16.23 -11.21
C SER A 199 -41.84 -16.00 -10.19
N GLN A 200 -42.16 -15.20 -9.16
CA GLN A 200 -41.76 -15.51 -7.78
C GLN A 200 -42.92 -15.17 -6.82
N GLN A 201 -43.36 -16.12 -6.00
CA GLN A 201 -44.25 -15.83 -4.89
C GLN A 201 -43.50 -15.01 -3.82
N PRO A 202 -44.07 -13.91 -3.31
CA PRO A 202 -43.42 -13.10 -2.28
C PRO A 202 -43.50 -13.79 -0.91
N THR A 203 -42.36 -14.21 -0.38
CA THR A 203 -42.22 -14.50 1.06
C THR A 203 -41.96 -13.18 1.79
N TRP A 204 -42.92 -12.73 2.59
CA TRP A 204 -42.82 -11.48 3.35
C TRP A 204 -41.81 -11.62 4.51
N PRO A 205 -40.87 -10.66 4.72
CA PRO A 205 -39.97 -10.71 5.85
C PRO A 205 -40.73 -10.36 7.15
N GLN A 206 -40.74 -11.27 8.11
CA GLN A 206 -41.35 -11.04 9.41
C GLN A 206 -40.57 -9.99 10.23
N PRO A 207 -41.27 -9.18 11.06
CA PRO A 207 -40.65 -8.15 11.90
C PRO A 207 -39.76 -8.77 12.99
N ARG A 208 -38.47 -8.43 12.94
CA ARG A 208 -37.45 -8.86 13.90
C ARG A 208 -37.61 -8.10 15.22
N GLN A 209 -38.17 -8.75 16.24
CA GLN A 209 -38.16 -8.23 17.62
C GLN A 209 -36.73 -8.24 18.18
N SER A 210 -36.20 -7.07 18.49
CA SER A 210 -34.98 -6.90 19.29
C SER A 210 -35.33 -7.10 20.77
N ARG A 211 -34.84 -8.18 21.39
CA ARG A 211 -34.98 -8.40 22.83
C ARG A 211 -33.81 -7.73 23.55
N ARG A 212 -34.11 -6.76 24.43
CA ARG A 212 -33.18 -6.18 25.41
C ARG A 212 -32.62 -7.29 26.30
N CYS A 213 -31.31 -7.46 26.34
CA CYS A 213 -30.64 -8.26 27.35
C CYS A 213 -30.80 -7.58 28.72
N THR A 214 -31.73 -8.07 29.52
CA THR A 214 -31.74 -7.91 30.98
C THR A 214 -31.67 -9.32 31.55
N GLN A 215 -30.45 -9.88 31.61
CA GLN A 215 -30.21 -11.09 32.38
C GLN A 215 -29.09 -10.81 33.37
N VAL A 216 -29.48 -10.81 34.65
CA VAL A 216 -28.60 -10.92 35.81
C VAL A 216 -28.01 -12.34 35.82
N PRO A 217 -26.71 -12.52 36.05
CA PRO A 217 -26.12 -13.86 36.05
C PRO A 217 -26.57 -14.64 37.30
N PRO A 218 -26.96 -15.92 37.18
CA PRO A 218 -27.19 -16.75 38.36
C PRO A 218 -25.86 -17.16 38.99
N ALA A 219 -25.74 -16.88 40.29
CA ALA A 219 -24.73 -17.45 41.16
C ALA A 219 -25.23 -18.80 41.70
N ALA A 220 -24.67 -19.92 41.21
CA ALA A 220 -24.67 -21.20 41.92
C ALA A 220 -23.66 -22.20 41.33
N ARG A 221 -22.91 -22.86 42.23
CA ARG A 221 -21.92 -23.93 42.04
C ARG A 221 -22.57 -25.30 41.75
N GLN A 222 -21.86 -26.17 41.04
CA GLN A 222 -21.56 -27.61 41.30
C GLN A 222 -21.05 -28.26 39.98
N SER A 223 -19.76 -28.60 39.82
CA SER A 223 -19.05 -29.82 40.26
C SER A 223 -19.70 -31.14 39.85
N SER A 224 -19.12 -31.81 38.84
CA SER A 224 -18.92 -33.27 38.76
C SER A 224 -18.03 -33.60 37.54
N GLN A 225 -16.84 -34.16 37.78
CA GLN A 225 -15.99 -34.82 36.76
C GLN A 225 -16.57 -36.21 36.39
N PRO A 226 -16.11 -36.81 35.27
CA PRO A 226 -15.12 -37.90 35.33
C PRO A 226 -14.01 -37.74 34.27
N SER A 227 -12.71 -37.85 34.60
CA SER A 227 -11.85 -39.05 34.73
C SER A 227 -11.31 -39.63 33.41
N TRP A 228 -10.00 -39.42 33.19
CA TRP A 228 -9.00 -40.32 32.57
C TRP A 228 -9.24 -40.92 31.17
N VAL A 229 -8.34 -40.58 30.24
CA VAL A 229 -7.46 -41.56 29.56
C VAL A 229 -6.16 -40.87 29.13
N CYS A 230 -5.05 -41.55 29.40
CA CYS A 230 -3.67 -41.17 29.13
C CYS A 230 -3.24 -41.73 27.77
N GLY A 231 -2.57 -40.93 26.94
CA GLY A 231 -2.04 -41.37 25.65
C GLY A 231 -0.83 -40.53 25.26
N SER A 232 0.32 -40.92 25.78
CA SER A 232 1.63 -40.36 25.46
C SER A 232 2.04 -40.71 24.03
N GLY A 233 2.50 -39.72 23.26
CA GLY A 233 3.13 -39.89 21.95
C GLY A 233 4.22 -38.85 21.76
N ALA A 234 5.48 -39.31 21.81
CA ALA A 234 6.68 -38.50 21.80
C ALA A 234 7.11 -38.09 20.38
N GLY A 235 7.38 -36.79 20.19
CA GLY A 235 8.44 -36.18 19.35
C GLY A 235 8.47 -36.44 17.82
N PRO A 236 9.39 -35.77 17.08
CA PRO A 236 10.45 -34.88 17.54
C PRO A 236 10.43 -33.46 16.94
N ARG A 237 11.22 -32.62 17.60
CA ARG A 237 11.70 -31.30 17.19
C ARG A 237 12.44 -31.37 15.85
N SER A 238 12.07 -30.52 14.90
CA SER A 238 12.94 -30.19 13.76
C SER A 238 13.71 -28.92 14.10
N VAL A 239 15.03 -29.07 14.22
CA VAL A 239 16.01 -28.02 14.39
C VAL A 239 16.64 -27.85 13.01
N MET A 240 16.41 -26.72 12.34
CA MET A 240 17.14 -26.41 11.10
C MET A 240 18.28 -25.44 11.43
N SER A 241 19.46 -26.05 11.45
CA SER A 241 20.77 -25.42 11.56
C SER A 241 21.08 -24.64 10.28
N TRP A 242 21.53 -23.40 10.45
CA TRP A 242 22.21 -22.63 9.40
C TRP A 242 23.64 -23.14 9.33
N GLN A 243 24.07 -23.61 8.16
CA GLN A 243 25.47 -23.87 7.88
C GLN A 243 26.02 -22.75 6.99
N THR A 244 27.01 -22.08 7.56
CA THR A 244 27.97 -21.19 6.94
C THR A 244 28.68 -21.87 5.76
N ALA A 245 28.59 -21.27 4.56
CA ALA A 245 29.45 -21.62 3.44
C ALA A 245 30.74 -20.81 3.51
N THR A 246 31.86 -21.53 3.57
CA THR A 246 33.23 -21.03 3.62
C THR A 246 33.67 -20.51 2.24
N VAL A 247 34.42 -19.41 2.29
CA VAL A 247 35.19 -18.78 1.21
C VAL A 247 36.16 -19.78 0.58
N TYR A 248 36.21 -19.83 -0.76
CA TYR A 248 37.35 -20.38 -1.50
C TYR A 248 38.16 -19.23 -2.11
N SER A 249 39.48 -19.44 -2.09
CA SER A 249 40.60 -18.53 -2.39
C SER A 249 40.57 -17.85 -3.75
#